data_AF-A0A3N2NIL3-F1
#
_entry.id   AF-A0A3N2NIL3-F1
#
_cell.length_a   1.000
_cell.length_b   1.000
_cell.length_c   1.000
_cell.angle_alpha   90.00
_cell.angle_beta   90.00
_cell.angle_gamma   90.00
#
_symmetry.space_group_name_H-M   'P 1'
#
loop_
_entity.id
_entity.type
_entity.pdbx_description
1 polymer ?
#
loop_
_entity_poly.entity_id
_entity_poly.type
_entity_poly.pdbx_seq_one_letter_code
_entity_poly.pdbx_strand_id
1 'polypeptide(L)'
;MKKILAVCGLTAALLGASSCSNSGSTGAADQGFADSLSTYLGATNGMRLASEYNTIPEDQKQALRKDDILRGLKQVIMTDTTQQGYLTGLSFGLQLAGQLYRYEQAGISVDRAKIYEAYAKAFNSDSVSVEEMREAQTTFQMLAQQAQQKMMEYYQAQEEAAKAAKENSPEAKENKEKGAAYIQDAIKNDPSIKTTESGLAYKVINEGTGEAIGRTGSAVVKYKGQLIDGTVFDSNDEGATLSPRGTVPGFAEGLAMMKKGAKYVLYIPGELAYGVDGQPQAGIGPNATLVFEVEAVEVTPGK
;
A
#
# COMPACT_ATOMS: atom_id res chain seq x y z
N MET A 1 8.92 -2.30 -34.31
CA MET A 1 10.35 -2.21 -34.71
C MET A 1 11.13 -1.50 -33.61
N LYS A 2 12.21 -2.10 -33.13
CA LYS A 2 13.18 -1.52 -32.18
C LYS A 2 13.82 -0.25 -32.78
N LYS A 3 14.08 0.79 -31.97
CA LYS A 3 15.43 1.41 -31.81
C LYS A 3 15.53 2.18 -30.47
N ILE A 4 16.64 1.93 -29.81
CA ILE A 4 17.26 2.60 -28.66
C ILE A 4 17.88 3.93 -29.13
N LEU A 5 17.89 4.98 -28.30
CA LEU A 5 19.08 5.82 -28.03
C LEU A 5 18.79 6.93 -27.01
N ALA A 6 19.63 6.93 -25.96
CA ALA A 6 19.80 7.98 -24.98
C ALA A 6 20.39 9.25 -25.59
N VAL A 7 20.05 10.43 -25.04
CA VAL A 7 20.98 11.58 -24.95
C VAL A 7 20.64 12.39 -23.70
N CYS A 8 21.66 12.61 -22.87
CA CYS A 8 21.71 13.55 -21.76
C CYS A 8 21.33 14.97 -22.19
N GLY A 9 20.47 15.63 -21.41
CA GLY A 9 20.17 17.06 -21.58
C GLY A 9 20.24 17.78 -20.23
N LEU A 10 21.45 18.18 -19.83
CA LEU A 10 21.67 19.21 -18.82
C LEU A 10 21.08 20.52 -19.35
N THR A 11 19.95 20.95 -18.81
CA THR A 11 19.43 22.30 -19.04
C THR A 11 20.15 23.28 -18.11
N ALA A 12 21.24 23.85 -18.63
CA ALA A 12 21.83 25.06 -18.08
C ALA A 12 20.93 26.27 -18.42
N ALA A 13 20.34 26.88 -17.40
CA ALA A 13 19.76 28.22 -17.52
C ALA A 13 20.83 29.26 -17.13
N LEU A 14 21.36 29.94 -18.15
CA LEU A 14 22.18 31.15 -18.02
C LEU A 14 21.33 32.31 -17.50
N LEU A 15 21.92 33.20 -16.69
CA LEU A 15 21.88 34.66 -16.91
C LEU A 15 22.91 35.36 -16.01
N GLY A 16 23.68 36.28 -16.60
CA GLY A 16 24.40 37.33 -15.87
C GLY A 16 25.91 37.41 -16.12
N ALA A 17 26.31 37.88 -17.31
CA ALA A 17 27.68 38.32 -17.53
C ALA A 17 27.94 39.64 -16.77
N SER A 18 29.03 39.69 -16.00
CA SER A 18 29.68 40.95 -15.61
C SER A 18 31.19 40.72 -15.68
N SER A 19 31.74 41.09 -16.83
CA SER A 19 33.16 41.25 -17.04
C SER A 19 33.66 42.45 -16.25
N CYS A 20 34.39 42.21 -15.17
CA CYS A 20 35.36 43.13 -14.61
C CYS A 20 36.54 42.31 -14.06
N SER A 21 37.70 42.49 -14.67
CA SER A 21 38.98 42.00 -14.18
C SER A 21 39.22 42.53 -12.76
N ASN A 22 39.14 41.65 -11.76
CA ASN A 22 39.86 41.87 -10.52
C ASN A 22 40.23 40.52 -9.89
N SER A 23 41.49 40.13 -10.06
CA SER A 23 42.16 39.10 -9.28
C SER A 23 42.07 39.49 -7.79
N GLY A 24 41.24 38.80 -6.99
CA GLY A 24 41.32 38.95 -5.53
C GLY A 24 40.13 38.61 -4.63
N SER A 25 38.96 38.14 -5.10
CA SER A 25 37.83 37.88 -4.16
C SER A 25 36.89 36.69 -4.47
N THR A 26 37.21 35.84 -5.45
CA THR A 26 36.37 34.69 -5.81
C THR A 26 36.19 33.67 -4.68
N GLY A 27 37.20 33.50 -3.82
CA GLY A 27 37.16 32.52 -2.73
C GLY A 27 36.07 32.76 -1.67
N ALA A 28 35.74 34.02 -1.35
CA ALA A 28 34.76 34.32 -0.29
C ALA A 28 33.30 34.14 -0.75
N ALA A 29 33.00 34.50 -2.02
CA ALA A 29 31.68 34.29 -2.60
C ALA A 29 31.40 32.80 -2.86
N ASP A 30 32.41 32.06 -3.33
CA ASP A 30 32.31 30.61 -3.54
C ASP A 30 32.20 29.86 -2.21
N GLN A 31 32.90 30.30 -1.16
CA GLN A 31 32.76 29.77 0.19
C GLN A 31 31.38 30.05 0.78
N GLY A 32 30.86 31.28 0.63
CA GLY A 32 29.51 31.63 1.08
C GLY A 32 28.42 30.80 0.39
N PHE A 33 28.59 30.50 -0.91
CA PHE A 33 27.73 29.56 -1.63
C PHE A 33 27.86 28.13 -1.09
N ALA A 34 29.08 27.60 -0.92
CA ALA A 34 29.32 26.24 -0.45
C ALA A 34 28.81 25.99 0.98
N ASP A 35 28.99 26.98 1.87
CA ASP A 35 28.50 26.93 3.26
C ASP A 35 26.96 26.96 3.28
N SER A 36 26.36 27.82 2.46
CA SER A 36 24.91 27.89 2.31
C SER A 36 24.35 26.59 1.76
N LEU A 37 24.95 26.04 0.70
CA LEU A 37 24.56 24.77 0.10
C LEU A 37 24.63 23.63 1.13
N SER A 38 25.72 23.54 1.88
CA SER A 38 25.92 22.52 2.92
C SER A 38 24.85 22.61 4.01
N THR A 39 24.59 23.83 4.49
CA THR A 39 23.59 24.11 5.52
C THR A 39 22.19 23.72 5.05
N TYR A 40 21.78 24.17 3.86
CA TYR A 40 20.44 23.91 3.34
C TYR A 40 20.26 22.47 2.86
N LEU A 41 21.30 21.81 2.36
CA LEU A 41 21.26 20.38 2.03
C LEU A 41 21.00 19.54 3.28
N GLY A 42 21.73 19.80 4.36
CA GLY A 42 21.54 19.13 5.65
C GLY A 42 20.17 19.43 6.27
N ALA A 43 19.77 20.71 6.32
CA ALA A 43 18.49 21.12 6.88
C ALA A 43 17.30 20.51 6.12
N THR A 44 17.31 20.56 4.78
CA THR A 44 16.20 20.04 3.96
C THR A 44 16.07 18.53 4.10
N ASN A 45 17.17 17.78 4.02
CA ASN A 45 17.13 16.33 4.19
C ASN A 45 16.80 15.93 5.64
N GLY A 46 17.32 16.66 6.63
CA GLY A 46 17.02 16.43 8.05
C GLY A 46 15.55 16.68 8.39
N MET A 47 14.95 17.76 7.87
CA MET A 47 13.52 18.04 8.04
C MET A 47 12.65 16.97 7.36
N ARG A 48 13.03 16.52 6.15
CA ARG A 48 12.33 15.43 5.46
C ARG A 48 12.37 14.14 6.28
N LEU A 49 13.55 13.74 6.74
CA LEU A 49 13.73 12.57 7.58
C LEU A 49 12.97 12.69 8.90
N ALA A 50 12.94 13.86 9.52
CA ALA A 50 12.16 14.09 10.73
C ALA A 50 10.65 13.99 10.48
N SER A 51 10.16 14.50 9.33
CA SER A 51 8.77 14.35 8.91
C SER A 51 8.40 12.88 8.73
N GLU A 52 9.21 12.12 7.99
CA GLU A 52 9.05 10.67 7.80
C GLU A 52 9.11 9.92 9.14
N TYR A 53 10.04 10.28 10.02
CA TYR A 53 10.15 9.67 11.34
C TYR A 53 8.89 9.87 12.20
N ASN A 54 8.25 11.03 12.08
CA ASN A 54 7.07 11.36 12.88
C ASN A 54 5.83 10.56 12.47
N THR A 55 5.80 9.96 11.26
CA THR A 55 4.70 9.09 10.82
C THR A 55 4.86 7.64 11.28
N ILE A 56 6.03 7.28 11.83
CA ILE A 56 6.30 5.93 12.33
C ILE A 56 5.50 5.69 13.62
N PRO A 57 4.79 4.56 13.76
CA PRO A 57 4.15 4.14 15.01
C PRO A 57 5.13 4.08 16.20
N GLU A 58 4.69 4.44 17.40
CA GLU A 58 5.58 4.55 18.58
C GLU A 58 6.25 3.22 18.97
N ASP A 59 5.56 2.10 18.77
CA ASP A 59 6.08 0.75 18.98
C ASP A 59 7.27 0.44 18.06
N GLN A 60 7.33 1.05 16.87
CA GLN A 60 8.42 0.85 15.91
C GLN A 60 9.59 1.81 16.14
N LYS A 61 9.36 2.98 16.77
CA LYS A 61 10.41 3.98 17.02
C LYS A 61 11.50 3.50 17.97
N GLN A 62 11.20 2.51 18.84
CA GLN A 62 12.21 1.91 19.73
C GLN A 62 13.36 1.24 18.96
N ALA A 63 13.06 0.60 17.83
CA ALA A 63 14.06 -0.02 16.95
C ALA A 63 14.75 0.99 16.02
N LEU A 64 14.23 2.21 15.92
CA LEU A 64 14.69 3.27 15.02
C LEU A 64 15.06 4.52 15.83
N ARG A 65 15.98 4.41 16.80
CA ARG A 65 16.34 5.58 17.60
C ARG A 65 17.01 6.64 16.72
N LYS A 66 16.64 7.91 16.91
CA LYS A 66 17.23 9.03 16.15
C LYS A 66 18.76 9.05 16.21
N ASP A 67 19.32 8.74 17.38
CA ASP A 67 20.78 8.68 17.57
C ASP A 67 21.44 7.58 16.72
N ASP A 68 20.78 6.43 16.53
CA ASP A 68 21.27 5.34 15.68
C ASP A 68 21.29 5.77 14.21
N ILE A 69 20.22 6.40 13.75
CA ILE A 69 20.09 6.92 12.39
C ILE A 69 21.16 7.98 12.11
N LEU A 70 21.32 8.95 13.01
CA LEU A 70 22.33 10.02 12.86
C LEU A 70 23.75 9.47 12.88
N ARG A 71 24.04 8.46 13.70
CA ARG A 71 25.35 7.81 13.72
C ARG A 71 25.67 7.13 12.38
N GLY A 72 24.71 6.38 11.83
CA GLY A 72 24.87 5.74 10.53
C GLY A 72 25.07 6.75 9.40
N LEU A 73 24.28 7.83 9.39
CA LEU A 73 24.40 8.90 8.41
C LEU A 73 25.76 9.59 8.49
N LYS A 74 26.22 9.90 9.71
CA LYS A 74 27.53 10.53 9.95
C LYS A 74 28.67 9.68 9.43
N GLN A 75 28.60 8.36 9.61
CA GLN A 75 29.63 7.43 9.11
C GLN A 75 29.83 7.56 7.59
N VAL A 76 28.74 7.70 6.84
CA VAL A 76 28.80 7.77 5.37
C VAL A 76 29.17 9.17 4.88
N ILE A 77 28.50 10.23 5.38
CA ILE A 77 28.72 11.60 4.88
C ILE A 77 30.13 12.12 5.21
N MET A 78 30.72 11.68 6.32
CA MET A 78 32.07 12.10 6.72
C MET A 78 33.19 11.29 6.05
N THR A 79 32.85 10.37 5.14
CA THR A 79 33.85 9.57 4.41
C THR A 79 34.55 10.41 3.35
N ASP A 80 35.87 10.26 3.25
CA ASP A 80 36.68 10.89 2.21
C ASP A 80 36.23 10.44 0.81
N THR A 81 35.71 11.38 0.03
CA THR A 81 35.11 11.13 -1.28
C THR A 81 36.11 10.70 -2.35
N THR A 82 37.41 10.85 -2.09
CA THR A 82 38.47 10.38 -2.98
C THR A 82 38.74 8.88 -2.84
N GLN A 83 38.31 8.25 -1.74
CA GLN A 83 38.47 6.82 -1.48
C GLN A 83 37.38 5.99 -2.16
N GLN A 84 37.35 6.02 -3.49
CA GLN A 84 36.30 5.39 -4.29
C GLN A 84 36.10 3.90 -3.97
N GLY A 85 37.18 3.14 -3.78
CA GLY A 85 37.10 1.72 -3.41
C GLY A 85 36.41 1.48 -2.06
N TYR A 86 36.68 2.32 -1.07
CA TYR A 86 36.02 2.25 0.24
C TYR A 86 34.54 2.62 0.14
N LEU A 87 34.20 3.68 -0.61
CA LEU A 87 32.81 4.06 -0.87
C LEU A 87 32.03 2.96 -1.63
N THR A 88 32.66 2.32 -2.61
CA THR A 88 32.08 1.17 -3.31
C THR A 88 31.83 0.01 -2.34
N GLY A 89 32.80 -0.30 -1.47
CA GLY A 89 32.65 -1.31 -0.43
C GLY A 89 31.51 -1.01 0.55
N LEU A 90 31.38 0.24 1.01
CA LEU A 90 30.25 0.68 1.86
C LEU A 90 28.91 0.47 1.16
N SER A 91 28.79 0.81 -0.12
CA SER A 91 27.56 0.62 -0.90
C SER A 91 27.15 -0.85 -0.96
N PHE A 92 28.07 -1.75 -1.32
CA PHE A 92 27.80 -3.20 -1.33
C PHE A 92 27.49 -3.74 0.06
N GLY A 93 28.20 -3.28 1.09
CA GLY A 93 27.96 -3.67 2.48
C GLY A 93 26.56 -3.29 2.97
N LEU A 94 26.10 -2.08 2.66
CA LEU A 94 24.74 -1.64 3.01
C LEU A 94 23.66 -2.44 2.28
N GLN A 95 23.85 -2.73 0.99
CA GLN A 95 22.93 -3.58 0.23
C GLN A 95 22.85 -5.00 0.82
N LEU A 96 24.00 -5.60 1.14
CA LEU A 96 24.07 -6.92 1.74
C LEU A 96 23.44 -6.93 3.13
N ALA A 97 23.73 -5.94 3.98
CA ALA A 97 23.12 -5.82 5.30
C ALA A 97 21.58 -5.78 5.23
N GLY A 98 21.02 -5.08 4.25
CA GLY A 98 19.57 -5.08 4.00
C GLY A 98 19.00 -6.44 3.60
N GLN A 99 19.74 -7.22 2.80
CA GLN A 99 19.36 -8.60 2.48
C GLN A 99 19.41 -9.51 3.70
N LEU A 100 20.48 -9.42 4.50
CA LEU A 100 20.66 -10.22 5.71
C LEU A 100 19.61 -9.92 6.76
N TYR A 101 19.25 -8.65 6.94
CA TYR A 101 18.15 -8.26 7.80
C TYR A 101 16.84 -8.95 7.41
N ARG A 102 16.50 -8.99 6.11
CA ARG A 102 15.28 -9.69 5.65
C ARG A 102 15.32 -11.19 5.96
N TYR A 103 16.47 -11.84 5.76
CA TYR A 103 16.66 -13.24 6.13
C TYR A 103 16.46 -13.47 7.63
N GLU A 104 17.06 -12.64 8.47
CA GLU A 104 16.92 -12.74 9.92
C GLU A 104 15.46 -12.53 10.37
N GLN A 105 14.74 -11.59 9.74
CA GLN A 105 13.30 -11.38 9.99
C GLN A 105 12.47 -12.62 9.64
N ALA A 106 12.81 -13.34 8.57
CA ALA A 106 12.18 -14.61 8.21
C ALA A 106 12.75 -15.84 8.96
N GLY A 107 13.50 -15.63 10.05
CA GLY A 107 14.06 -16.71 10.87
C GLY A 107 15.19 -17.50 10.19
N ILE A 108 15.82 -16.95 9.16
CA ILE A 108 16.99 -17.53 8.51
C ILE A 108 18.23 -16.92 9.18
N SER A 109 18.87 -17.68 10.07
CA SER A 109 20.11 -17.26 10.70
C SER A 109 21.25 -17.30 9.69
N VAL A 110 22.04 -16.22 9.64
CA VAL A 110 23.14 -16.07 8.69
C VAL A 110 24.45 -15.81 9.41
N ASP A 111 25.47 -16.60 9.07
CA ASP A 111 26.84 -16.40 9.57
C ASP A 111 27.55 -15.32 8.74
N ARG A 112 27.56 -14.10 9.28
CA ARG A 112 28.12 -12.92 8.62
C ARG A 112 29.64 -13.03 8.41
N ALA A 113 30.35 -13.73 9.29
CA ALA A 113 31.79 -13.93 9.17
C ALA A 113 32.10 -14.81 7.96
N LYS A 114 31.39 -15.93 7.80
CA LYS A 114 31.53 -16.81 6.63
C LYS A 114 31.19 -16.12 5.32
N ILE A 115 30.21 -15.22 5.31
CA ILE A 115 29.89 -14.43 4.12
C ILE A 115 31.07 -13.53 3.75
N TYR A 116 31.62 -12.81 4.73
CA TYR A 116 32.77 -11.94 4.47
C TYR A 116 33.99 -12.74 4.03
N GLU A 117 34.30 -13.85 4.67
CA GLU A 117 35.41 -14.75 4.30
C GLU A 117 35.24 -15.28 2.87
N ALA A 118 34.05 -15.75 2.51
CA ALA A 118 33.76 -16.24 1.16
C ALA A 118 33.86 -15.11 0.11
N TYR A 119 33.33 -13.93 0.43
CA TYR A 119 33.40 -12.76 -0.45
C TYR A 119 34.85 -12.32 -0.65
N ALA A 120 35.62 -12.16 0.43
CA ALA A 120 37.02 -11.73 0.37
C ALA A 120 37.89 -12.75 -0.39
N LYS A 121 37.67 -14.05 -0.18
CA LYS A 121 38.35 -15.11 -0.92
C LYS A 121 38.04 -15.04 -2.41
N ALA A 122 36.77 -14.90 -2.79
CA ALA A 122 36.36 -14.82 -4.20
C ALA A 122 36.86 -13.55 -4.89
N PHE A 123 36.77 -12.40 -4.21
CA PHE A 123 37.14 -11.10 -4.76
C PHE A 123 38.66 -10.96 -4.97
N ASN A 124 39.47 -11.55 -4.09
CA ASN A 124 40.94 -11.51 -4.19
C ASN A 124 41.53 -12.61 -5.09
N SER A 125 40.71 -13.38 -5.80
CA SER A 125 41.22 -14.43 -6.69
C SER A 125 41.79 -13.84 -7.97
N ASP A 126 43.01 -14.24 -8.36
CA ASP A 126 43.68 -13.77 -9.59
C ASP A 126 42.92 -14.17 -10.87
N SER A 127 42.10 -15.21 -10.79
CA SER A 127 41.18 -15.63 -11.84
C SER A 127 39.97 -16.35 -11.25
N VAL A 128 38.85 -16.37 -11.97
CA VAL A 128 37.62 -17.05 -11.55
C VAL A 128 37.31 -18.11 -12.60
N SER A 129 37.25 -19.38 -12.19
CA SER A 129 36.83 -20.47 -13.08
C SER A 129 35.35 -20.34 -13.42
N VAL A 130 35.02 -20.48 -14.71
CA VAL A 130 33.62 -20.51 -15.18
C VAL A 130 32.87 -21.70 -14.57
N GLU A 131 33.55 -22.82 -14.38
CA GLU A 131 32.98 -24.03 -13.76
C GLU A 131 32.62 -23.77 -12.29
N GLU A 132 33.56 -23.23 -11.50
CA GLU A 132 33.35 -22.91 -10.08
C GLU A 132 32.25 -21.85 -9.90
N MET A 133 32.21 -20.84 -10.78
CA MET A 133 31.16 -19.84 -10.79
C MET A 133 29.79 -20.47 -11.05
N ARG A 134 29.70 -21.39 -12.03
CA ARG A 134 28.46 -22.08 -12.38
C ARG A 134 27.98 -22.99 -11.24
N GLU A 135 28.88 -23.72 -10.61
CA GLU A 135 28.57 -24.59 -9.46
C GLU A 135 28.09 -23.78 -8.25
N ALA A 136 28.82 -22.70 -7.91
CA ALA A 136 28.45 -21.79 -6.84
C ALA A 136 27.09 -21.13 -7.11
N GLN A 137 26.85 -20.70 -8.35
CA GLN A 137 25.58 -20.08 -8.74
C GLN A 137 24.42 -21.08 -8.69
N THR A 138 24.62 -22.31 -9.14
CA THR A 138 23.59 -23.36 -9.10
C THR A 138 23.24 -23.71 -7.64
N THR A 139 24.25 -23.89 -6.80
CA THR A 139 24.06 -24.16 -5.37
C THR A 139 23.34 -23.00 -4.68
N PHE A 140 23.78 -21.77 -4.95
CA PHE A 140 23.16 -20.57 -4.40
C PHE A 140 21.70 -20.42 -4.88
N GLN A 141 21.40 -20.70 -6.15
CA GLN A 141 20.03 -20.63 -6.67
C GLN A 141 19.08 -21.59 -5.92
N MET A 142 19.52 -22.82 -5.63
CA MET A 142 18.72 -23.76 -4.84
C MET A 142 18.48 -23.26 -3.42
N LEU A 143 19.53 -22.79 -2.74
CA LEU A 143 19.41 -22.23 -1.39
C LEU A 143 18.56 -20.94 -1.37
N ALA A 144 18.69 -20.11 -2.40
CA ALA A 144 17.92 -18.89 -2.55
C ALA A 144 16.44 -19.18 -2.75
N GLN A 145 16.06 -20.26 -3.46
CA GLN A 145 14.66 -20.69 -3.56
C GLN A 145 14.09 -21.09 -2.19
N GLN A 146 14.85 -21.84 -1.38
CA GLN A 146 14.44 -22.19 -0.02
C GLN A 146 14.30 -20.94 0.88
N ALA A 147 15.25 -20.01 0.78
CA ALA A 147 15.18 -18.74 1.48
C ALA A 147 13.96 -17.92 1.03
N GLN A 148 13.67 -17.89 -0.28
CA GLN A 148 12.51 -17.20 -0.83
C GLN A 148 11.20 -17.80 -0.33
N GLN A 149 11.10 -19.12 -0.20
CA GLN A 149 9.93 -19.77 0.37
C GLN A 149 9.70 -19.32 1.83
N LYS A 150 10.73 -19.37 2.67
CA LYS A 150 10.64 -18.88 4.06
C LYS A 150 10.28 -17.40 4.14
N MET A 151 10.82 -16.58 3.24
CA MET A 151 10.43 -15.18 3.13
C MET A 151 8.94 -15.03 2.79
N MET A 152 8.40 -15.82 1.85
CA MET A 152 6.97 -15.79 1.53
C MET A 152 6.11 -16.22 2.71
N GLU A 153 6.48 -17.27 3.43
CA GLU A 153 5.80 -17.72 4.66
C GLU A 153 5.80 -16.60 5.72
N TYR A 154 6.92 -15.91 5.90
CA TYR A 154 7.00 -14.75 6.80
C TYR A 154 6.06 -13.61 6.38
N TYR A 155 6.04 -13.24 5.08
CA TYR A 155 5.16 -12.17 4.61
C TYR A 155 3.68 -12.54 4.73
N GLN A 156 3.32 -13.79 4.44
CA GLN A 156 1.96 -14.30 4.62
C GLN A 156 1.55 -14.25 6.10
N ALA A 157 2.41 -14.71 7.01
CA ALA A 157 2.14 -14.64 8.44
C ALA A 157 1.95 -13.20 8.95
N GLN A 158 2.74 -12.25 8.42
CA GLN A 158 2.59 -10.83 8.76
C GLN A 158 1.28 -10.24 8.21
N GLU A 159 0.88 -10.62 7.00
CA GLU A 159 -0.40 -10.19 6.41
C GLU A 159 -1.58 -10.76 7.21
N GLU A 160 -1.55 -12.04 7.56
CA GLU A 160 -2.55 -12.69 8.39
C GLU A 160 -2.63 -12.07 9.78
N ALA A 161 -1.49 -11.81 10.42
CA ALA A 161 -1.42 -11.14 11.71
C ALA A 161 -1.97 -9.70 11.64
N ALA A 162 -1.64 -8.96 10.58
CA ALA A 162 -2.16 -7.60 10.37
C ALA A 162 -3.68 -7.61 10.14
N LYS A 163 -4.19 -8.54 9.33
CA LYS A 163 -5.63 -8.73 9.12
C LYS A 163 -6.33 -9.12 10.43
N ALA A 164 -5.79 -10.08 11.17
CA ALA A 164 -6.32 -10.50 12.46
C ALA A 164 -6.29 -9.36 13.48
N ALA A 165 -5.26 -8.51 13.48
CA ALA A 165 -5.20 -7.33 14.34
C ALA A 165 -6.29 -6.31 14.00
N LYS A 166 -6.53 -6.05 12.71
CA LYS A 166 -7.64 -5.19 12.26
C LYS A 166 -9.00 -5.77 12.64
N GLU A 167 -9.21 -7.08 12.43
CA GLU A 167 -10.46 -7.76 12.78
C GLU A 167 -10.71 -7.75 14.27
N ASN A 168 -9.64 -7.81 15.06
CA ASN A 168 -9.72 -7.77 16.50
C ASN A 168 -9.77 -6.36 17.10
N SER A 169 -9.68 -5.30 16.27
CA SER A 169 -9.77 -3.93 16.76
C SER A 169 -11.12 -3.68 17.45
N PRO A 170 -11.16 -2.86 18.52
CA PRO A 170 -12.41 -2.55 19.23
C PRO A 170 -13.50 -2.03 18.30
N GLU A 171 -13.14 -1.14 17.37
CA GLU A 171 -14.07 -0.56 16.39
C GLU A 171 -14.64 -1.62 15.42
N ALA A 172 -13.80 -2.52 14.89
CA ALA A 172 -14.26 -3.58 13.99
C ALA A 172 -15.23 -4.55 14.67
N LYS A 173 -14.99 -4.86 15.95
CA LYS A 173 -15.90 -5.70 16.76
C LYS A 173 -17.22 -4.98 17.03
N GLU A 174 -17.14 -3.74 17.50
CA GLU A 174 -18.30 -2.91 17.83
C GLU A 174 -19.20 -2.69 16.60
N ASN A 175 -18.62 -2.34 15.45
CA ASN A 175 -19.37 -2.15 14.20
C ASN A 175 -20.03 -3.44 13.73
N LYS A 176 -19.34 -4.59 13.86
CA LYS A 176 -19.90 -5.90 13.50
C LYS A 176 -21.09 -6.25 14.39
N GLU A 177 -20.96 -6.07 15.70
CA GLU A 177 -22.04 -6.34 16.67
C GLU A 177 -23.23 -5.40 16.48
N LYS A 178 -22.99 -4.09 16.40
CA LYS A 178 -24.05 -3.09 16.17
C LYS A 178 -24.75 -3.30 14.83
N GLY A 179 -23.99 -3.62 13.78
CA GLY A 179 -24.53 -3.92 12.47
C GLY A 179 -25.45 -5.14 12.47
N ALA A 180 -25.02 -6.23 13.09
CA ALA A 180 -25.84 -7.44 13.23
C ALA A 180 -27.12 -7.16 14.04
N ALA A 181 -27.01 -6.45 15.16
CA ALA A 181 -28.17 -6.06 15.97
C ALA A 181 -29.15 -5.18 15.18
N TYR A 182 -28.64 -4.20 14.43
CA TYR A 182 -29.46 -3.32 13.59
C TYR A 182 -30.26 -4.12 12.54
N ILE A 183 -29.64 -5.09 11.86
CA ILE A 183 -30.33 -5.94 10.88
C ILE A 183 -31.39 -6.82 11.56
N GLN A 184 -31.07 -7.41 12.71
CA GLN A 184 -32.02 -8.23 13.47
C GLN A 184 -33.23 -7.42 13.94
N ASP A 185 -33.00 -6.21 14.46
CA ASP A 185 -34.06 -5.30 14.88
C ASP A 185 -34.89 -4.84 13.68
N ALA A 186 -34.27 -4.57 12.53
CA ALA A 186 -34.99 -4.24 11.30
C ALA A 186 -35.93 -5.39 10.88
N ILE A 187 -35.44 -6.63 10.83
CA ILE A 187 -36.23 -7.82 10.47
C ILE A 187 -37.37 -8.05 11.47
N LYS A 188 -37.10 -7.87 12.76
CA LYS A 188 -38.11 -8.03 13.82
C LYS A 188 -39.23 -7.00 13.69
N ASN A 189 -38.90 -5.77 13.34
CA ASN A 189 -39.86 -4.67 13.18
C ASN A 189 -40.60 -4.73 11.83
N ASP A 190 -40.02 -5.36 10.82
CA ASP A 190 -40.60 -5.49 9.49
C ASP A 190 -40.42 -6.91 8.92
N PRO A 191 -41.43 -7.78 9.07
CA PRO A 191 -41.40 -9.15 8.56
C PRO A 191 -41.30 -9.27 7.04
N SER A 192 -41.43 -8.17 6.28
CA SER A 192 -41.23 -8.18 4.82
C SER A 192 -39.74 -8.22 4.43
N ILE A 193 -38.83 -7.96 5.37
CA ILE A 193 -37.39 -8.08 5.16
C ILE A 193 -37.00 -9.56 5.09
N LYS A 194 -36.33 -9.93 3.99
CA LYS A 194 -35.82 -11.28 3.74
C LYS A 194 -34.30 -11.29 3.88
N THR A 195 -33.74 -12.45 4.19
CA THR A 195 -32.28 -12.66 4.25
C THR A 195 -31.90 -13.74 3.25
N THR A 196 -30.83 -13.52 2.49
CA THR A 196 -30.28 -14.51 1.56
C THR A 196 -29.26 -15.42 2.25
N GLU A 197 -28.80 -16.46 1.57
CA GLU A 197 -27.80 -17.39 2.11
C GLU A 197 -26.45 -16.72 2.42
N SER A 198 -26.11 -15.63 1.74
CA SER A 198 -24.89 -14.86 2.00
C SER A 198 -24.99 -13.99 3.27
N GLY A 199 -26.21 -13.78 3.78
CA GLY A 199 -26.49 -12.88 4.89
C GLY A 199 -26.93 -11.47 4.47
N LEU A 200 -27.09 -11.19 3.17
CA LEU A 200 -27.73 -9.95 2.72
C LEU A 200 -29.18 -9.92 3.20
N ALA A 201 -29.55 -8.90 3.97
CA ALA A 201 -30.94 -8.62 4.30
C ALA A 201 -31.49 -7.56 3.34
N TYR A 202 -32.73 -7.72 2.87
CA TYR A 202 -33.32 -6.81 1.91
C TYR A 202 -34.84 -6.72 2.04
N LYS A 203 -35.38 -5.55 1.71
CA LYS A 203 -36.81 -5.26 1.62
C LYS A 203 -37.16 -4.91 0.19
N VAL A 204 -38.20 -5.55 -0.33
CA VAL A 204 -38.80 -5.17 -1.62
C VAL A 204 -39.87 -4.10 -1.37
N ILE A 205 -39.65 -2.88 -1.87
CA ILE A 205 -40.65 -1.80 -1.86
C ILE A 205 -41.50 -1.86 -3.13
N ASN A 206 -40.83 -2.05 -4.27
CA ASN A 206 -41.45 -2.33 -5.55
C ASN A 206 -40.64 -3.44 -6.24
N GLU A 207 -41.31 -4.49 -6.68
CA GLU A 207 -40.68 -5.63 -7.36
C GLU A 207 -40.21 -5.27 -8.78
N GLY A 208 -40.80 -4.24 -9.39
CA GLY A 208 -40.57 -3.91 -10.79
C GLY A 208 -41.15 -4.96 -11.75
N THR A 209 -40.81 -4.86 -13.02
CA THR A 209 -41.32 -5.75 -14.08
C THR A 209 -40.24 -6.12 -15.08
N GLY A 210 -40.43 -7.24 -15.77
CA GLY A 210 -39.50 -7.77 -16.76
C GLY A 210 -38.42 -8.66 -16.15
N GLU A 211 -37.35 -8.84 -16.91
CA GLU A 211 -36.21 -9.67 -16.52
C GLU A 211 -35.34 -8.96 -15.47
N ALA A 212 -34.76 -9.76 -14.56
CA ALA A 212 -33.83 -9.25 -13.57
C ALA A 212 -32.50 -8.86 -14.24
N ILE A 213 -31.77 -7.92 -13.64
CA ILE A 213 -30.47 -7.46 -14.16
C ILE A 213 -29.49 -8.63 -14.30
N GLY A 214 -29.49 -9.56 -13.35
CA GLY A 214 -28.57 -10.69 -13.34
C GLY A 214 -27.11 -10.29 -13.07
N ARG A 215 -26.23 -11.27 -12.84
CA ARG A 215 -24.85 -11.04 -12.38
C ARG A 215 -23.94 -10.34 -13.40
N THR A 216 -24.30 -10.36 -14.68
CA THR A 216 -23.50 -9.83 -15.80
C THR A 216 -24.16 -8.61 -16.46
N GLY A 217 -25.35 -8.23 -16.01
CA GLY A 217 -26.08 -7.08 -16.54
C GLY A 217 -25.62 -5.74 -15.99
N SER A 218 -26.39 -4.71 -16.29
CA SER A 218 -26.22 -3.36 -15.78
C SER A 218 -27.56 -2.65 -15.62
N ALA A 219 -27.59 -1.60 -14.81
CA ALA A 219 -28.76 -0.77 -14.63
C ALA A 219 -28.38 0.69 -14.40
N VAL A 220 -29.25 1.59 -14.85
CA VAL A 220 -29.25 2.98 -14.38
C VAL A 220 -30.00 3.00 -13.07
N VAL A 221 -29.30 3.27 -11.98
CA VAL A 221 -29.87 3.25 -10.63
C VAL A 221 -29.83 4.62 -9.97
N LYS A 222 -30.90 4.94 -9.25
CA LYS A 222 -30.86 5.97 -8.22
C LYS A 222 -30.60 5.29 -6.89
N TYR A 223 -29.73 5.85 -6.07
CA TYR A 223 -29.42 5.23 -4.79
C TYR A 223 -29.00 6.23 -3.74
N LYS A 224 -29.18 5.82 -2.48
CA LYS A 224 -28.66 6.50 -1.30
C LYS A 224 -28.06 5.45 -0.37
N GLY A 225 -26.77 5.56 -0.12
CA GLY A 225 -26.02 4.73 0.82
C GLY A 225 -25.76 5.47 2.13
N GLN A 226 -26.12 4.84 3.24
CA GLN A 226 -25.92 5.39 4.58
C GLN A 226 -25.41 4.32 5.57
N LEU A 227 -24.70 4.78 6.59
CA LEU A 227 -24.35 3.97 7.76
C LEU A 227 -25.59 3.76 8.65
N ILE A 228 -25.50 2.82 9.61
CA ILE A 228 -26.59 2.50 10.53
C ILE A 228 -26.99 3.65 11.46
N ASP A 229 -26.13 4.66 11.59
CA ASP A 229 -26.39 5.91 12.34
C ASP A 229 -27.10 6.98 11.48
N GLY A 230 -27.34 6.70 10.19
CA GLY A 230 -27.97 7.60 9.23
C GLY A 230 -26.98 8.50 8.47
N THR A 231 -25.68 8.41 8.73
CA THR A 231 -24.65 9.16 7.99
C THR A 231 -24.64 8.72 6.54
N VAL A 232 -24.97 9.65 5.62
CA VAL A 232 -24.93 9.39 4.17
C VAL A 232 -23.49 9.49 3.71
N PHE A 233 -22.96 8.41 3.12
CA PHE A 233 -21.59 8.37 2.59
C PHE A 233 -21.56 8.44 1.06
N ASP A 234 -22.65 8.07 0.39
CA ASP A 234 -22.76 8.12 -1.07
C ASP A 234 -24.23 8.23 -1.51
N SER A 235 -24.50 8.94 -2.60
CA SER A 235 -25.84 9.07 -3.16
C SER A 235 -25.80 9.56 -4.59
N ASN A 236 -26.73 9.09 -5.42
CA ASN A 236 -26.96 9.61 -6.76
C ASN A 236 -28.46 9.56 -7.11
N ASP A 237 -29.09 10.73 -7.19
CA ASP A 237 -30.51 10.87 -7.55
C ASP A 237 -30.74 11.12 -9.04
N GLU A 238 -29.69 11.49 -9.78
CA GLU A 238 -29.74 11.74 -11.23
C GLU A 238 -29.71 10.43 -12.03
N GLY A 239 -29.16 9.37 -11.43
CA GLY A 239 -29.01 8.05 -12.03
C GLY A 239 -27.56 7.75 -12.38
N ALA A 240 -27.04 6.62 -11.89
CA ALA A 240 -25.72 6.11 -12.22
C ALA A 240 -25.81 4.74 -12.90
N THR A 241 -25.05 4.53 -13.98
CA THR A 241 -24.93 3.22 -14.60
C THR A 241 -24.02 2.33 -13.76
N LEU A 242 -24.60 1.34 -13.08
CA LEU A 242 -23.87 0.36 -12.27
C LEU A 242 -24.06 -1.06 -12.80
N SER A 243 -23.09 -1.92 -12.51
CA SER A 243 -23.14 -3.35 -12.78
C SER A 243 -22.74 -4.11 -11.50
N PRO A 244 -23.34 -5.27 -11.20
CA PRO A 244 -22.96 -6.08 -10.05
C PRO A 244 -21.46 -6.35 -9.94
N ARG A 245 -20.75 -6.49 -11.06
CA ARG A 245 -19.30 -6.79 -11.08
C ARG A 245 -18.42 -5.65 -10.56
N GLY A 246 -18.93 -4.42 -10.48
CA GLY A 246 -18.17 -3.25 -10.04
C GLY A 246 -18.53 -2.74 -8.65
N THR A 247 -19.35 -3.50 -7.90
CA THR A 247 -19.91 -3.07 -6.62
C THR A 247 -19.57 -4.06 -5.50
N VAL A 248 -19.69 -3.64 -4.24
CA VAL A 248 -19.48 -4.52 -3.09
C VAL A 248 -20.41 -5.73 -3.12
N PRO A 249 -19.99 -6.91 -2.59
CA PRO A 249 -20.69 -8.18 -2.78
C PRO A 249 -22.20 -8.15 -2.49
N GLY A 250 -22.63 -7.54 -1.39
CA GLY A 250 -24.05 -7.48 -1.02
C GLY A 250 -24.86 -6.54 -1.91
N PHE A 251 -24.25 -5.46 -2.39
CA PHE A 251 -24.91 -4.57 -3.36
C PHE A 251 -25.02 -5.27 -4.71
N ALA A 252 -23.98 -6.00 -5.13
CA ALA A 252 -23.98 -6.78 -6.35
C ALA A 252 -25.09 -7.83 -6.36
N GLU A 253 -25.27 -8.53 -5.24
CA GLU A 253 -26.33 -9.52 -5.06
C GLU A 253 -27.72 -8.88 -5.08
N GLY A 254 -27.92 -7.80 -4.31
CA GLY A 254 -29.18 -7.04 -4.31
C GLY A 254 -29.54 -6.52 -5.70
N LEU A 255 -28.59 -5.90 -6.38
CA LEU A 255 -28.77 -5.36 -7.73
C LEU A 255 -29.09 -6.45 -8.75
N ALA A 256 -28.42 -7.60 -8.69
CA ALA A 256 -28.67 -8.70 -9.63
C ALA A 256 -30.11 -9.26 -9.55
N MET A 257 -30.78 -9.11 -8.41
CA MET A 257 -32.17 -9.53 -8.21
C MET A 257 -33.20 -8.51 -8.74
N MET A 258 -32.81 -7.24 -8.91
CA MET A 258 -33.73 -6.17 -9.27
C MET A 258 -34.15 -6.22 -10.74
N LYS A 259 -35.41 -5.84 -11.00
CA LYS A 259 -36.01 -5.69 -12.34
C LYS A 259 -36.19 -4.21 -12.66
N LYS A 260 -36.60 -3.90 -13.90
CA LYS A 260 -36.90 -2.51 -14.28
C LYS A 260 -38.03 -1.94 -13.41
N GLY A 261 -37.80 -0.77 -12.82
CA GLY A 261 -38.71 -0.10 -11.89
C GLY A 261 -38.70 -0.66 -10.46
N ALA A 262 -37.82 -1.61 -10.15
CA ALA A 262 -37.72 -2.16 -8.80
C ALA A 262 -37.15 -1.12 -7.83
N LYS A 263 -37.68 -1.09 -6.61
CA LYS A 263 -37.18 -0.27 -5.51
C LYS A 263 -36.95 -1.13 -4.29
N TYR A 264 -35.70 -1.27 -3.85
CA TYR A 264 -35.28 -2.16 -2.78
C TYR A 264 -34.60 -1.34 -1.68
N VAL A 265 -34.69 -1.82 -0.44
CA VAL A 265 -33.79 -1.42 0.64
C VAL A 265 -32.87 -2.59 0.93
N LEU A 266 -31.57 -2.39 0.84
CA LEU A 266 -30.54 -3.40 1.10
C LEU A 266 -29.85 -3.09 2.42
N TYR A 267 -29.72 -4.09 3.27
CA TYR A 267 -28.99 -4.05 4.53
C TYR A 267 -27.80 -5.00 4.38
N ILE A 268 -26.61 -4.42 4.19
CA ILE A 268 -25.41 -5.12 3.77
C ILE A 268 -24.47 -5.24 4.98
N PRO A 269 -24.31 -6.43 5.58
CA PRO A 269 -23.31 -6.65 6.62
C PRO A 269 -21.92 -6.24 6.16
N GLY A 270 -21.05 -5.81 7.09
CA GLY A 270 -19.69 -5.36 6.76
C GLY A 270 -18.90 -6.34 5.89
N GLU A 271 -19.05 -7.65 6.10
CA GLU A 271 -18.39 -8.71 5.33
C GLU A 271 -18.84 -8.77 3.86
N LEU A 272 -20.05 -8.33 3.55
CA LEU A 272 -20.58 -8.18 2.19
C LEU A 272 -20.40 -6.75 1.64
N ALA A 273 -19.77 -5.86 2.41
CA ALA A 273 -19.48 -4.47 2.08
C ALA A 273 -17.97 -4.27 1.88
N TYR A 274 -17.34 -3.45 2.72
CA TYR A 274 -15.91 -3.12 2.67
C TYR A 274 -15.06 -3.91 3.68
N GLY A 275 -15.66 -4.86 4.40
CA GLY A 275 -14.97 -5.75 5.34
C GLY A 275 -14.19 -5.00 6.41
N VAL A 276 -13.14 -5.65 6.91
CA VAL A 276 -12.31 -5.12 7.99
C VAL A 276 -11.46 -3.91 7.58
N ASP A 277 -11.21 -3.73 6.29
CA ASP A 277 -10.45 -2.57 5.80
C ASP A 277 -11.30 -1.30 5.76
N GLY A 278 -12.62 -1.43 5.67
CA GLY A 278 -13.54 -0.31 5.54
C GLY A 278 -13.27 0.50 4.26
N GLN A 279 -13.76 1.74 4.23
CA GLN A 279 -13.43 2.71 3.19
C GLN A 279 -13.25 4.09 3.86
N PRO A 280 -12.07 4.36 4.46
CA PRO A 280 -11.84 5.57 5.24
C PRO A 280 -12.08 6.88 4.48
N GLN A 281 -11.81 6.88 3.16
CA GLN A 281 -12.05 8.03 2.29
C GLN A 281 -13.55 8.39 2.17
N ALA A 282 -14.43 7.42 2.38
CA ALA A 282 -15.88 7.60 2.40
C ALA A 282 -16.44 7.65 3.84
N GLY A 283 -15.58 7.71 4.87
CA GLY A 283 -15.99 7.67 6.27
C GLY A 283 -16.55 6.32 6.72
N ILE A 284 -16.31 5.24 5.96
CA ILE A 284 -16.81 3.91 6.28
C ILE A 284 -15.76 3.18 7.13
N GLY A 285 -16.10 2.92 8.38
CA GLY A 285 -15.24 2.20 9.32
C GLY A 285 -15.14 0.69 9.02
N PRO A 286 -14.25 -0.02 9.74
CA PRO A 286 -14.08 -1.46 9.61
C PRO A 286 -15.36 -2.20 9.99
N ASN A 287 -15.74 -3.22 9.20
CA ASN A 287 -16.96 -4.03 9.35
C ASN A 287 -18.27 -3.23 9.44
N ALA A 288 -18.28 -1.98 8.99
CA ALA A 288 -19.47 -1.14 9.02
C ALA A 288 -20.58 -1.74 8.12
N THR A 289 -21.77 -1.90 8.71
CA THR A 289 -22.98 -2.31 7.96
C THR A 289 -23.52 -1.12 7.19
N LEU A 290 -23.89 -1.36 5.92
CA LEU A 290 -24.40 -0.34 5.02
C LEU A 290 -25.88 -0.54 4.78
N VAL A 291 -26.62 0.56 4.68
CA VAL A 291 -28.02 0.56 4.27
C VAL A 291 -28.13 1.33 2.96
N PHE A 292 -28.67 0.68 1.93
CA PHE A 292 -28.91 1.31 0.64
C PHE A 292 -30.39 1.33 0.31
N GLU A 293 -30.90 2.48 -0.08
CA GLU A 293 -32.13 2.57 -0.87
C GLU A 293 -31.74 2.60 -2.34
N VAL A 294 -32.29 1.70 -3.15
CA VAL A 294 -31.92 1.55 -4.56
C VAL A 294 -33.19 1.50 -5.41
N GLU A 295 -33.22 2.27 -6.48
CA GLU A 295 -34.25 2.23 -7.51
C GLU A 295 -33.61 1.95 -8.88
N ALA A 296 -34.00 0.85 -9.52
CA ALA A 296 -33.54 0.49 -10.86
C ALA A 296 -34.43 1.14 -11.93
N VAL A 297 -33.97 2.25 -12.51
CA VAL A 297 -34.73 3.05 -13.49
C VAL A 297 -34.74 2.37 -14.86
N GLU A 298 -33.55 1.98 -15.33
CA GLU A 298 -33.37 1.23 -16.57
C GLU A 298 -32.50 0.01 -16.31
N VAL A 299 -32.80 -1.08 -17.01
CA VAL A 299 -32.14 -2.38 -16.81
C VAL A 299 -31.73 -2.93 -18.17
N THR A 300 -30.47 -3.34 -18.25
CA THR A 300 -29.92 -4.17 -19.33
C THR A 300 -29.56 -5.52 -18.73
N PRO A 301 -30.42 -6.54 -18.89
CA PRO A 301 -30.15 -7.88 -18.37
C PRO A 301 -28.84 -8.45 -18.92
N GLY A 302 -28.14 -9.19 -18.06
CA GLY A 302 -26.96 -9.94 -18.45
C GLY A 302 -27.31 -11.07 -19.41
N LYS A 303 -26.52 -11.24 -20.47
CA LYS A 303 -26.58 -12.43 -21.32
C LYS A 303 -25.94 -13.64 -20.65
#